data_AF-A0A9D4HLS9-F1
#
_entry.id   AF-A0A9D4HLS9-F1
#
_cell.length_a   1.000
_cell.length_b   1.000
_cell.length_c   1.000
_cell.angle_alpha   90.00
_cell.angle_beta   90.00
_cell.angle_gamma   90.00
#
_symmetry.space_group_name_H-M   'P 1'
#
loop_
_entity.id
_entity.type
_entity.pdbx_description
1 polymer ?
#
loop_
_entity_poly.entity_id
_entity_poly.type
_entity_poly.pdbx_seq_one_letter_code
_entity_poly.pdbx_strand_id
1 'polypeptide(L)' 'MTNGTWEKIEKRRELKQTINSCSDQQQKTDLRAQYWEANREVKKNARHDKREFVHNLTEEAETAA' A
#
# COMPACT_ATOMS: atom_id res chain seq x y z
N MET A 1 -10.15 4.94 2.30
CA MET A 1 -8.71 4.71 2.05
C MET A 1 -8.15 5.98 1.46
N THR A 2 -7.02 6.46 1.96
CA THR A 2 -6.49 7.80 1.66
C THR A 2 -5.81 7.86 0.30
N ASN A 3 -5.74 9.05 -0.32
CA ASN A 3 -5.04 9.26 -1.60
C ASN A 3 -3.58 8.78 -1.53
N GLY A 4 -2.90 9.04 -0.40
CA GLY A 4 -1.52 8.59 -0.19
C GLY A 4 -1.36 7.07 -0.06
N THR A 5 -2.42 6.31 0.23
CA THR A 5 -2.40 4.83 0.16
C THR A 5 -2.60 4.36 -1.28
N TRP A 6 -3.47 5.02 -2.05
CA TRP A 6 -3.68 4.72 -3.47
C TRP A 6 -2.42 4.93 -4.31
N GLU A 7 -1.70 6.03 -4.11
CA GLU A 7 -0.42 6.30 -4.77
C GLU A 7 0.61 5.17 -4.54
N LYS A 8 0.68 4.65 -3.30
CA LYS A 8 1.59 3.55 -2.96
C LYS A 8 1.16 2.24 -3.59
N ILE A 9 -0.15 1.99 -3.69
CA ILE A 9 -0.69 0.84 -4.42
C ILE A 9 -0.27 0.90 -5.90
N GLU A 10 -0.36 2.08 -6.50
CA GLU A 10 0.02 2.32 -7.88
C GLU A 10 1.52 2.07 -8.10
N LYS A 11 2.38 2.68 -7.27
CA LYS A 11 3.82 2.44 -7.30
C LYS A 11 4.19 0.95 -7.17
N ARG A 12 3.52 0.22 -6.27
CA ARG A 12 3.71 -1.23 -6.12
C ARG A 12 3.27 -1.99 -7.39
N ARG A 13 2.20 -1.55 -8.04
CA ARG A 13 1.68 -2.15 -9.29
C ARG A 13 2.68 -1.96 -10.43
N GLU A 14 3.20 -0.76 -10.60
CA GLU A 14 4.22 -0.43 -11.60
C GLU A 14 5.48 -1.27 -11.39
N LEU A 15 6.00 -1.35 -10.15
CA LEU A 15 7.15 -2.20 -9.82
C LEU A 15 6.91 -3.67 -10.19
N LYS A 16 5.70 -4.18 -9.96
CA LYS A 16 5.35 -5.56 -10.32
C LYS A 16 5.36 -5.77 -11.84
N GLN A 17 4.84 -4.80 -12.60
CA GLN A 17 4.86 -4.84 -14.06
C GLN A 17 6.30 -4.84 -14.58
N THR A 18 7.16 -3.97 -14.04
CA THR A 18 8.58 -3.90 -14.41
C THR A 18 9.34 -5.19 -14.08
N ILE A 19 9.07 -5.82 -12.94
CA ILE A 19 9.65 -7.15 -12.61
C ILE A 19 9.25 -8.21 -13.63
N ASN A 20 7.98 -8.19 -14.06
CA ASN A 20 7.44 -9.18 -14.99
C ASN A 20 7.99 -9.00 -16.41
N SER A 21 8.31 -7.77 -16.82
CA SER A 21 8.88 -7.47 -18.14
C SER A 21 10.41 -7.53 -18.20
N CYS A 22 11.09 -7.40 -17.06
CA CYS A 22 12.55 -7.47 -17.00
C CYS A 22 13.06 -8.88 -17.33
N SER A 23 14.17 -8.99 -18.06
CA SER A 23 14.82 -10.29 -18.37
C SER A 23 16.07 -10.52 -17.51
N ASP A 24 16.77 -9.45 -17.15
CA ASP A 24 18.00 -9.50 -16.36
C ASP A 24 17.75 -9.91 -14.91
N GLN A 25 18.54 -10.86 -14.41
CA GLN A 25 18.32 -11.46 -13.09
C GLN A 25 18.80 -10.55 -11.94
N GLN A 26 19.85 -9.75 -12.16
CA GLN A 26 20.35 -8.83 -11.15
C GLN A 26 19.35 -7.69 -10.95
N GLN A 27 18.92 -7.07 -12.05
CA GLN A 27 17.88 -6.04 -12.04
C GLN A 27 16.56 -6.54 -11.44
N LYS A 28 16.15 -7.79 -11.74
CA LYS A 28 14.99 -8.41 -11.08
C LYS A 28 15.14 -8.49 -9.58
N THR A 29 16.33 -8.78 -9.07
CA THR A 29 16.58 -8.90 -7.62
C THR A 29 16.42 -7.54 -6.95
N ASP A 30 16.99 -6.49 -7.54
CA ASP A 30 16.88 -5.12 -7.04
C ASP A 30 15.44 -4.61 -7.09
N LEU A 31 14.72 -4.86 -8.20
CA LEU A 31 13.32 -4.51 -8.35
C LEU A 31 12.42 -5.26 -7.35
N ARG A 32 12.72 -6.54 -7.07
CA ARG A 32 12.01 -7.31 -6.04
C ARG A 32 12.20 -6.72 -4.65
N ALA A 33 13.40 -6.24 -4.31
CA ALA A 33 13.63 -5.57 -3.03
C ALA A 33 12.79 -4.29 -2.91
N GLN A 34 12.75 -3.46 -3.97
CA GLN A 34 11.90 -2.27 -4.02
C GLN A 34 10.40 -2.61 -3.92
N TYR A 35 9.95 -3.65 -4.62
CA TYR A 35 8.57 -4.13 -4.54
C TYR A 35 8.21 -4.60 -3.13
N TRP A 36 9.13 -5.27 -2.43
CA TRP A 36 8.91 -5.73 -1.06
C TRP A 36 8.67 -4.56 -0.10
N GLU A 37 9.49 -3.51 -0.19
CA GLU A 37 9.30 -2.32 0.64
C GLU A 37 7.99 -1.59 0.30
N ALA A 38 7.70 -1.38 -0.99
CA ALA A 38 6.43 -0.78 -1.42
C ALA A 38 5.22 -1.60 -0.93
N ASN A 39 5.29 -2.93 -0.98
CA ASN A 39 4.23 -3.81 -0.49
C ASN A 39 4.07 -3.74 1.03
N ARG A 40 5.17 -3.60 1.78
CA ARG A 40 5.15 -3.40 3.23
C ARG A 40 4.46 -2.10 3.58
N GLU A 41 4.79 -1.00 2.89
CA GLU A 41 4.17 0.31 3.10
C GLU A 41 2.67 0.29 2.79
N VAL A 42 2.27 -0.30 1.66
CA VAL A 42 0.85 -0.46 1.30
C VAL A 42 0.09 -1.19 2.40
N LYS A 43 0.62 -2.31 2.91
CA LYS A 43 -0.03 -3.07 3.99
C LYS A 43 -0.12 -2.25 5.28
N LYS A 44 0.94 -1.50 5.63
CA LYS A 44 0.96 -0.64 6.82
C LYS A 44 -0.11 0.43 6.73
N ASN A 45 -0.18 1.15 5.62
CA ASN A 45 -1.10 2.27 5.43
C ASN A 45 -2.55 1.80 5.28
N ALA A 46 -2.82 0.74 4.52
CA ALA A 46 -4.18 0.20 4.40
C ALA A 46 -4.75 -0.26 5.75
N ARG A 47 -3.91 -0.81 6.64
CA ARG A 47 -4.32 -1.15 8.01
C ARG A 47 -4.59 0.09 8.85
N HIS A 48 -3.80 1.15 8.69
CA HIS A 48 -4.03 2.42 9.37
C HIS A 48 -5.32 3.09 8.89
N ASP A 49 -5.50 3.25 7.58
CA ASP A 49 -6.72 3.79 6.96
C ASP A 49 -7.99 3.06 7.44
N LYS A 50 -7.91 1.72 7.58
CA LYS A 50 -9.02 0.93 8.13
C LYS A 50 -9.30 1.26 9.60
N ARG A 51 -8.25 1.38 10.43
CA ARG A 51 -8.42 1.73 11.86
C ARG A 51 -9.02 3.12 12.02
N GLU A 52 -8.52 4.11 11.29
CA GLU A 52 -9.05 5.47 11.30
C GLU A 52 -10.51 5.50 10.87
N PHE A 53 -10.86 4.79 9.80
CA PHE A 53 -12.25 4.71 9.34
C PHE A 53 -13.18 4.13 10.42
N VAL A 54 -12.78 3.03 11.06
CA VAL A 54 -13.59 2.41 12.12
C VAL A 54 -13.67 3.32 13.34
N HIS A 55 -12.56 3.95 13.74
CA HIS A 55 -12.52 4.88 14.87
C HIS A 55 -13.48 6.05 14.70
N ASN A 56 -13.43 6.72 13.54
CA ASN A 56 -14.30 7.85 13.26
C ASN A 56 -15.77 7.43 13.22
N LEU A 57 -16.07 6.26 12.66
CA LEU A 57 -17.42 5.71 12.66
C LEU A 57 -17.93 5.42 14.08
N THR A 58 -17.07 4.94 14.98
CA THR A 58 -17.44 4.72 16.38
C THR A 58 -17.64 6.03 17.14
N GLU A 59 -16.76 7.02 16.96
CA GLU A 59 -16.94 8.34 17.60
C GLU A 59 -18.22 9.05 17.14
N GLU A 60 -18.54 8.97 15.84
CA GLU A 60 -19.80 9.50 15.30
C GLU A 60 -21.02 8.79 15.92
N ALA A 61 -20.95 7.48 16.14
CA ALA A 61 -22.03 6.72 16.76
C ALA A 61 -22.20 7.03 18.25
N GLU A 62 -21.10 7.18 19.00
CA GLU A 62 -21.12 7.52 20.43
C GLU A 62 -21.66 8.93 20.69
N THR A 63 -21.31 9.89 19.83
CA THR A 63 -21.77 11.28 19.96
C THR A 63 -23.23 11.49 19.52
N ALA A 64 -23.81 10.55 18.76
CA ALA A 64 -25.19 10.60 18.31
C ALA A 64 -26.21 9.94 19.27
N ALA A 65 -25.74 9.22 20.29
CA ALA A 65 -26.56 8.54 21.31
C ALA A 65 -26.88 9.47 22.49
#